data_AF-A0A933XBN9-F1
#
_entry.id   AF-A0A933XBN9-F1
#
_cell.length_a   1.000
_cell.length_b   1.000
_cell.length_c   1.000
_cell.angle_alpha   90.00
_cell.angle_beta   90.00
_cell.angle_gamma   90.00
#
_symmetry.space_group_name_H-M   'P 1'
#
loop_
_entity.id
_entity.type
_entity.pdbx_description
1 polymer ?
#
loop_
_entity_poly.entity_id
_entity_poly.type
_entity_poly.pdbx_seq_one_letter_code
_entity_poly.pdbx_strand_id
1 'polypeptide(L)'
;MATKFYRKGKDFYNADNHQYISATQFGTGKDYQEVTIPKDNSVVIPNPSEIKNYDVTGKSADGKSLLGIPKIKPLTNNSNTSTLDIGLKTGNITAQMPENTADAIHQVEIDNAKKFNEGANATLSIFQQQLKDAETRRKEIESSISSLEAERETMVSKRYEELSKPFRAQMEELGNTEFQLKEKYKKYSELANSLTNYADIAYNDIVAEQNRPALLSVSQGRVSNIKEDYNTKITLTKTAMAALSDDIALGRTFIDRGISAVVADRNDELNYLQFINGLIDQKLLTLTDEKKTAISDIKEANQSRIETIQSEFKRIDEEKTKVQDFLLENADVSVKAGVILSDDYKTMVEKVSTFLSKNPQYNPEQVSILKEWILNFPDAGISFNDSIEIAQQKLLRSNSYKKSQIKGSGSNKETITFQSAMEDTAQYLIDLRRKGKLTDLSYSQAISAFMSDFDIPEEQRGAVQSQINNIMQGSATPQQIESDNNPTSDFIVDYGSSIAPVNDRGYFKEEGGFGNVFGRFLGLKDSRVSRLANDYPNAGITNKDTYQSALNKINQLKRSGNLR
;
A
#
# COMPACT_ATOMS: atom_id res chain seq x y z
N MET A 1 0.83 -29.96 8.65
CA MET A 1 1.41 -30.46 9.92
C MET A 1 2.33 -31.61 9.56
N ALA A 2 3.54 -31.65 10.10
CA ALA A 2 4.46 -32.76 9.84
C ALA A 2 3.82 -34.08 10.34
N THR A 3 3.91 -35.14 9.55
CA THR A 3 3.28 -36.44 9.85
C THR A 3 4.29 -37.48 10.32
N LYS A 4 5.59 -37.13 10.37
CA LYS A 4 6.69 -38.03 10.71
C LYS A 4 7.63 -37.38 11.72
N PHE A 5 7.92 -38.10 12.79
CA PHE A 5 8.77 -37.64 13.89
C PHE A 5 9.69 -38.77 14.36
N TYR A 6 10.80 -38.43 14.99
CA TYR A 6 11.63 -39.40 15.71
C TYR A 6 11.98 -38.87 17.11
N ARG A 7 12.23 -39.81 18.03
CA ARG A 7 12.60 -39.51 19.41
C ARG A 7 14.10 -39.68 19.59
N LYS A 8 14.75 -38.70 20.22
CA LYS A 8 16.16 -38.79 20.66
C LYS A 8 16.20 -38.46 22.16
N GLY A 9 16.34 -39.48 23.01
CA GLY A 9 16.27 -39.31 24.46
C GLY A 9 14.84 -39.00 24.95
N LYS A 10 14.63 -37.84 25.58
CA LYS A 10 13.30 -37.37 26.04
C LYS A 10 12.62 -36.41 25.05
N ASP A 11 13.31 -36.08 23.97
CA ASP A 11 12.96 -35.01 23.04
C ASP A 11 12.45 -35.57 21.70
N PHE A 12 11.52 -34.87 21.07
CA PHE A 12 10.95 -35.21 19.77
C PHE A 12 11.45 -34.25 18.69
N TYR A 13 11.70 -34.78 17.51
CA TYR A 13 12.19 -34.03 16.35
C TYR A 13 11.33 -34.34 15.13
N ASN A 14 11.12 -33.34 14.28
CA ASN A 14 10.52 -33.51 12.96
C ASN A 14 11.45 -34.35 12.07
N ALA A 15 10.92 -35.40 11.45
CA ALA A 15 11.72 -36.31 10.63
C ALA A 15 12.20 -35.68 9.31
N ASP A 16 11.48 -34.67 8.79
CA ASP A 16 11.80 -34.07 7.49
C ASP A 16 12.86 -32.97 7.60
N ASN A 17 12.94 -32.26 8.74
CA ASN A 17 13.82 -31.11 8.90
C ASN A 17 14.67 -31.11 10.19
N HIS A 18 14.62 -32.19 10.97
CA HIS A 18 15.38 -32.38 12.22
C HIS A 18 15.21 -31.28 13.27
N GLN A 19 14.16 -30.46 13.19
CA GLN A 19 13.88 -29.43 14.19
C GLN A 19 13.27 -30.04 15.45
N TYR A 20 13.68 -29.51 16.61
CA TYR A 20 13.12 -29.86 17.92
C TYR A 20 11.65 -29.44 18.01
N ILE A 21 10.82 -30.31 18.60
CA ILE A 21 9.39 -30.08 18.81
C ILE A 21 9.11 -30.14 20.30
N SER A 22 8.52 -29.08 20.84
CA SER A 22 8.14 -29.05 22.25
C SER A 22 6.94 -29.96 22.52
N ALA A 23 6.87 -30.50 23.74
CA ALA A 23 5.76 -31.37 24.17
C ALA A 23 4.38 -30.71 24.02
N THR A 24 4.29 -29.38 24.02
CA THR A 24 3.05 -28.62 23.81
C THR A 24 2.57 -28.57 22.35
N GLN A 25 3.45 -28.82 21.37
CA GLN A 25 3.08 -28.94 19.96
C GLN A 25 2.62 -30.36 19.59
N PHE A 26 2.80 -31.33 20.49
CA PHE A 26 2.41 -32.73 20.35
C PHE A 26 0.94 -32.90 20.78
N GLY A 27 0.00 -32.71 19.85
CA GLY A 27 -1.43 -32.92 20.09
C GLY A 27 -1.74 -34.37 20.48
N THR A 28 -2.73 -34.57 21.36
CA THR A 28 -3.10 -35.83 22.03
C THR A 28 -3.80 -36.89 21.13
N GLY A 29 -3.48 -36.96 19.84
CA GLY A 29 -4.08 -37.89 18.88
C GLY A 29 -3.46 -39.30 18.92
N LYS A 30 -4.31 -40.34 18.89
CA LYS A 30 -3.97 -41.76 19.10
C LYS A 30 -3.34 -42.52 17.92
N ASP A 31 -3.03 -41.88 16.79
CA ASP A 31 -2.64 -42.58 15.55
C ASP A 31 -1.28 -42.14 15.00
N TYR A 32 -0.18 -42.40 15.74
CA TYR A 32 1.18 -42.10 15.23
C TYR A 32 2.10 -43.31 15.35
N GLN A 33 2.76 -43.64 14.24
CA GLN A 33 3.77 -44.71 14.16
C GLN A 33 5.16 -44.15 14.48
N GLU A 34 5.81 -44.73 15.48
CA GLU A 34 7.21 -44.44 15.83
C GLU A 34 8.14 -45.01 14.76
N VAL A 35 8.88 -44.15 14.04
CA VAL A 35 9.84 -44.59 13.02
C VAL A 35 11.13 -45.03 13.72
N THR A 36 11.50 -46.31 13.57
CA THR A 36 12.75 -46.85 14.11
C THR A 36 13.93 -46.36 13.27
N ILE A 37 14.84 -45.60 13.88
CA ILE A 37 16.09 -45.16 13.21
C ILE A 37 17.01 -46.38 13.08
N PRO A 38 17.59 -46.65 11.88
CA PRO A 38 18.59 -47.69 11.70
C PRO A 38 19.77 -47.50 12.66
N LYS A 39 20.27 -48.57 13.27
CA LYS A 39 21.56 -48.51 13.99
C LYS A 39 22.68 -48.25 12.99
N ASP A 40 23.70 -47.46 13.38
CA ASP A 40 24.91 -47.23 12.59
C ASP A 40 25.46 -48.54 12.02
N ASN A 41 25.78 -48.54 10.73
CA ASN A 41 26.23 -49.69 9.92
C ASN A 41 25.18 -50.76 9.57
N SER A 42 23.88 -50.52 9.82
CA SER A 42 22.83 -51.42 9.31
C SER A 42 22.61 -51.20 7.80
N VAL A 43 22.62 -52.28 7.03
CA VAL A 43 22.28 -52.27 5.59
C VAL A 43 20.94 -52.94 5.35
N VAL A 44 20.29 -52.59 4.24
CA VAL A 44 19.07 -53.29 3.79
C VAL A 44 19.43 -54.72 3.43
N ILE A 45 18.72 -55.70 4.00
CA ILE A 45 18.86 -57.11 3.63
C ILE A 45 18.20 -57.27 2.24
N PRO A 46 18.95 -57.54 1.16
CA PRO A 46 18.43 -57.48 -0.21
C PRO A 46 17.34 -58.52 -0.48
N ASN A 47 17.39 -59.67 0.21
CA ASN A 47 16.44 -60.76 0.04
C ASN A 47 16.15 -61.46 1.38
N PRO A 48 14.88 -61.75 1.75
CA PRO A 48 14.54 -62.44 3.01
C PRO A 48 15.28 -63.78 3.24
N SER A 49 15.70 -64.47 2.19
CA SER A 49 16.47 -65.72 2.28
C SER A 49 17.90 -65.54 2.81
N GLU A 50 18.44 -64.32 2.77
CA GLU A 50 19.79 -63.97 3.21
C GLU A 50 19.84 -63.58 4.69
N ILE A 51 18.70 -63.53 5.40
CA ILE A 51 18.59 -63.12 6.81
C ILE A 51 19.56 -63.86 7.73
N LYS A 52 19.93 -65.11 7.40
CA LYS A 52 20.92 -65.91 8.14
C LYS A 52 22.33 -65.31 8.14
N ASN A 53 22.68 -64.48 7.15
CA ASN A 53 23.97 -63.82 6.99
C ASN A 53 24.02 -62.46 7.72
N TYR A 54 22.94 -62.04 8.38
CA TYR A 54 22.85 -60.75 9.06
C TYR A 54 22.33 -60.92 10.48
N ASP A 55 22.73 -60.04 11.38
CA ASP A 55 22.04 -59.80 12.64
C ASP A 55 20.99 -58.70 12.40
N VAL A 56 19.71 -59.07 12.45
CA VAL A 56 18.59 -58.16 12.13
C VAL A 56 18.50 -57.08 13.21
N THR A 57 18.63 -55.81 12.80
CA THR A 57 18.63 -54.65 13.69
C THR A 57 17.34 -53.85 13.65
N GLY A 58 16.49 -54.06 12.63
CA GLY A 58 15.20 -53.36 12.52
C GLY A 58 14.47 -53.59 11.19
N LYS A 59 13.46 -52.76 10.93
CA LYS A 59 12.75 -52.64 9.64
C LYS A 59 13.06 -51.30 8.99
N SER A 60 13.00 -51.23 7.66
CA SER A 60 13.08 -49.96 6.92
C SER A 60 11.92 -49.03 7.25
N ALA A 61 12.08 -47.73 6.96
CA ALA A 61 11.09 -46.70 7.29
C ALA A 61 9.71 -46.89 6.60
N ASP A 62 9.65 -47.66 5.52
CA ASP A 62 8.41 -48.03 4.82
C ASP A 62 7.80 -49.36 5.33
N GLY A 63 8.45 -50.03 6.29
CA GLY A 63 8.03 -51.29 6.88
C GLY A 63 8.16 -52.52 5.98
N LYS A 64 8.67 -52.38 4.75
CA LYS A 64 8.67 -53.45 3.73
C LYS A 64 9.95 -54.29 3.69
N SER A 65 11.06 -53.78 4.20
CA SER A 65 12.37 -54.45 4.18
C SER A 65 12.96 -54.59 5.59
N LEU A 66 13.84 -55.57 5.77
CA LEU A 66 14.59 -55.77 7.00
C LEU A 66 15.96 -55.07 6.92
N LEU A 67 16.41 -54.52 8.04
CA LEU A 67 17.75 -53.95 8.20
C LEU A 67 18.58 -54.89 9.08
N GLY A 68 19.85 -55.08 8.74
CA GLY A 68 20.75 -55.90 9.54
C GLY A 68 22.22 -55.58 9.31
N ILE A 69 23.06 -56.04 10.24
CA ILE A 69 24.53 -55.93 10.15
C ILE A 69 25.07 -57.28 9.64
N PRO A 70 25.95 -57.32 8.64
CA PRO A 70 26.50 -58.59 8.12
C PRO A 70 27.20 -59.37 9.24
N LYS A 71 26.83 -60.64 9.41
CA LYS A 71 27.57 -61.57 10.25
C LYS A 71 28.91 -61.84 9.60
N ILE A 72 29.96 -61.27 10.17
CA ILE A 72 31.33 -61.63 9.82
C ILE A 72 31.51 -63.08 10.24
N LYS A 73 31.58 -64.00 9.26
CA LYS A 73 31.96 -65.39 9.56
C LYS A 73 33.31 -65.33 10.27
N PRO A 74 33.48 -65.94 11.46
CA PRO A 74 34.82 -66.14 12.00
C PRO A 74 35.63 -66.84 10.92
N LEU A 75 36.82 -66.30 10.61
CA LEU A 75 37.81 -66.95 9.77
C LEU A 75 38.02 -68.36 10.32
N THR A 76 37.33 -69.34 9.74
CA THR A 76 37.56 -70.74 10.01
C THR A 76 38.99 -71.02 9.58
N ASN A 77 39.83 -71.36 10.56
CA ASN A 77 41.22 -71.79 10.44
C ASN A 77 41.43 -72.71 9.24
N ASN A 78 41.66 -72.13 8.07
CA ASN A 78 42.10 -72.83 6.87
C ASN A 78 43.41 -72.23 6.37
N SER A 79 44.27 -71.85 7.32
CA SER A 79 45.71 -71.89 7.10
C SER A 79 46.09 -73.35 6.98
N ASN A 80 46.04 -73.86 5.75
CA ASN A 80 46.52 -75.18 5.39
C ASN A 80 48.03 -75.18 5.66
N THR A 81 48.44 -75.65 6.84
CA THR A 81 49.83 -75.78 7.29
C THR A 81 50.62 -76.86 6.51
N SER A 82 50.03 -77.43 5.46
CA SER A 82 50.65 -78.44 4.60
C SER A 82 51.68 -77.88 3.60
N THR A 83 51.81 -76.56 3.44
CA THR A 83 52.88 -75.95 2.62
C THR A 83 54.12 -75.55 3.42
N LEU A 84 54.11 -75.65 4.75
CA LEU A 84 55.32 -75.45 5.58
C LEU A 84 56.03 -76.76 5.97
N ASP A 85 55.42 -77.93 5.72
CA ASP A 85 55.91 -79.24 6.19
C ASP A 85 56.52 -80.13 5.07
N ILE A 86 56.68 -79.59 3.86
CA ILE A 86 57.33 -80.31 2.72
C ILE A 86 58.86 -80.14 2.73
N GLY A 87 59.41 -79.20 3.50
CA GLY A 87 60.85 -78.92 3.54
C GLY A 87 61.70 -79.76 4.50
N LEU A 88 61.10 -80.56 5.40
CA LEU A 88 61.82 -81.16 6.54
C LEU A 88 61.76 -82.69 6.64
N LYS A 89 61.11 -83.39 5.70
CA LYS A 89 61.00 -84.86 5.74
C LYS A 89 61.14 -85.54 4.36
N THR A 90 62.29 -85.38 3.72
CA THR A 90 62.85 -86.41 2.83
C THR A 90 64.33 -86.11 2.64
N GLY A 91 65.18 -86.92 3.28
CA GLY A 91 66.62 -86.82 3.14
C GLY A 91 67.08 -87.30 1.77
N ASN A 92 67.81 -86.43 1.06
CA ASN A 92 69.01 -86.78 0.29
C ASN A 92 69.74 -85.49 -0.13
N ILE A 93 70.62 -84.95 0.74
CA ILE A 93 71.37 -83.69 0.50
C ILE A 93 72.83 -84.00 0.11
N THR A 94 73.07 -84.94 -0.82
CA THR A 94 74.44 -85.23 -1.28
C THR A 94 74.62 -85.55 -2.77
N ALA A 95 73.62 -85.37 -3.64
CA ALA A 95 73.87 -85.44 -5.09
C ALA A 95 72.87 -84.59 -5.87
N GLN A 96 73.38 -83.64 -6.66
CA GLN A 96 72.68 -82.59 -7.43
C GLN A 96 72.39 -81.31 -6.62
N MET A 97 73.38 -80.42 -6.54
CA MET A 97 73.08 -78.99 -6.39
C MET A 97 72.25 -78.56 -7.59
N PRO A 98 71.04 -78.01 -7.43
CA PRO A 98 70.31 -77.39 -8.53
C PRO A 98 71.12 -76.17 -8.99
N GLU A 99 71.39 -76.09 -10.29
CA GLU A 99 71.92 -74.87 -10.90
C GLU A 99 70.96 -73.70 -10.60
N ASN A 100 71.51 -72.69 -9.94
CA ASN A 100 71.04 -71.31 -9.93
C ASN A 100 69.54 -71.04 -9.61
N THR A 101 69.02 -71.60 -8.50
CA THR A 101 67.66 -71.29 -7.99
C THR A 101 67.50 -69.85 -7.47
N ALA A 102 68.58 -69.12 -7.23
CA ALA A 102 68.54 -67.74 -6.74
C ALA A 102 67.95 -66.78 -7.79
N ASP A 103 68.34 -66.92 -9.06
CA ASP A 103 67.84 -66.07 -10.15
C ASP A 103 66.34 -66.30 -10.41
N ALA A 104 65.87 -67.56 -10.31
CA ALA A 104 64.45 -67.89 -10.47
C ALA A 104 63.59 -67.32 -9.32
N ILE A 105 64.07 -67.37 -8.07
CA ILE A 105 63.36 -66.78 -6.93
C ILE A 105 63.32 -65.25 -7.05
N HIS A 106 64.43 -64.62 -7.46
CA HIS A 106 64.49 -63.18 -7.66
C HIS A 106 63.55 -62.71 -8.79
N GLN A 107 63.45 -63.46 -9.90
CA GLN A 107 62.52 -63.15 -10.98
C GLN A 107 61.06 -63.26 -10.55
N VAL A 108 60.69 -64.26 -9.73
CA VAL A 108 59.33 -64.37 -9.17
C VAL A 108 59.00 -63.20 -8.24
N GLU A 109 59.97 -62.74 -7.44
CA GLU A 109 59.80 -61.56 -6.58
C GLU A 109 59.61 -60.27 -7.42
N ILE A 110 60.41 -60.08 -8.47
CA ILE A 110 60.26 -58.97 -9.42
C ILE A 110 58.90 -59.02 -10.13
N ASP A 111 58.47 -60.18 -10.61
CA ASP A 111 57.19 -60.35 -11.30
C ASP A 111 56.00 -60.12 -10.36
N ASN A 112 56.09 -60.53 -9.10
CA ASN A 112 55.07 -60.27 -8.09
C ASN A 112 55.03 -58.79 -7.71
N ALA A 113 56.18 -58.13 -7.54
CA ALA A 113 56.25 -56.69 -7.30
C ALA A 113 55.68 -55.89 -8.48
N LYS A 114 55.94 -56.34 -9.72
CA LYS A 114 55.37 -55.73 -10.93
C LYS A 114 53.86 -55.90 -10.99
N LYS A 115 53.33 -57.10 -10.77
CA LYS A 115 51.87 -57.36 -10.71
C LYS A 115 51.19 -56.59 -9.58
N PHE A 116 51.84 -56.46 -8.42
CA PHE A 116 51.33 -55.67 -7.31
C PHE A 116 51.28 -54.18 -7.67
N ASN A 117 52.33 -53.64 -8.28
CA ASN A 117 52.35 -52.25 -8.75
C ASN A 117 51.32 -51.98 -9.86
N GLU A 118 51.13 -52.92 -10.80
CA GLU A 118 50.09 -52.83 -11.82
C GLU A 118 48.69 -52.83 -11.20
N GLY A 119 48.43 -53.70 -10.22
CA GLY A 119 47.17 -53.72 -9.46
C GLY A 119 46.93 -52.47 -8.61
N ALA A 120 47.99 -51.95 -7.98
CA ALA A 120 47.94 -50.71 -7.21
C ALA A 120 47.66 -49.49 -8.11
N ASN A 121 48.29 -49.42 -9.28
CA ASN A 121 48.06 -48.36 -10.26
C ASN A 121 46.65 -48.42 -10.86
N ALA A 122 46.12 -49.61 -11.15
CA ALA A 122 44.73 -49.78 -11.60
C ALA A 122 43.74 -49.32 -10.53
N THR A 123 43.99 -49.66 -9.26
CA THR A 123 43.16 -49.24 -8.13
C THR A 123 43.23 -47.72 -7.91
N LEU A 124 44.42 -47.13 -8.02
CA LEU A 124 44.61 -45.68 -7.93
C LEU A 124 43.86 -44.94 -9.04
N SER A 125 43.88 -45.45 -10.27
CA SER A 125 43.12 -44.89 -11.39
C SER A 125 41.61 -44.92 -11.16
N ILE A 126 41.07 -46.00 -10.58
CA ILE A 126 39.65 -46.10 -10.20
C ILE A 126 39.32 -45.04 -9.14
N PHE A 127 40.15 -44.89 -8.10
CA PHE A 127 39.91 -43.87 -7.06
C PHE A 127 40.02 -42.44 -7.60
N GLN A 128 40.95 -42.16 -8.50
CA GLN A 128 41.07 -40.87 -9.17
C GLN A 128 39.82 -40.56 -10.01
N GLN A 129 39.28 -41.55 -10.73
CA GLN A 129 38.04 -41.38 -11.49
C GLN A 129 36.85 -41.15 -10.56
N GLN A 130 36.71 -41.91 -9.48
CA GLN A 130 35.65 -41.71 -8.48
C GLN A 130 35.71 -40.32 -7.84
N LEU A 131 36.92 -39.81 -7.56
CA LEU A 131 37.09 -38.45 -7.04
C LEU A 131 36.64 -37.40 -8.06
N LYS A 132 37.04 -37.54 -9.33
CA LYS A 132 36.64 -36.64 -10.42
C LYS A 132 35.12 -36.64 -10.63
N ASP A 133 34.49 -37.81 -10.60
CA ASP A 133 33.04 -37.94 -10.74
C ASP A 133 32.31 -37.28 -9.54
N ALA A 134 32.83 -37.44 -8.33
CA ALA A 134 32.30 -36.80 -7.12
C ALA A 134 32.44 -35.28 -7.18
N GLU A 135 33.57 -34.74 -7.66
CA GLU A 135 33.77 -33.31 -7.85
C GLU A 135 32.84 -32.72 -8.91
N THR A 136 32.62 -33.45 -10.02
CA THR A 136 31.69 -33.03 -11.08
C THR A 136 30.26 -32.96 -10.55
N ARG A 137 29.80 -34.00 -9.85
CA ARG A 137 28.47 -33.99 -9.19
C ARG A 137 28.34 -32.88 -8.17
N ARG A 138 29.40 -32.58 -7.41
CA ARG A 138 29.38 -31.46 -6.45
C ARG A 138 29.14 -30.13 -7.15
N LYS A 139 29.83 -29.87 -8.28
CA LYS A 139 29.65 -28.65 -9.08
C LYS A 139 28.24 -28.54 -9.68
N GLU A 140 27.69 -29.64 -10.19
CA GLU A 140 26.31 -29.67 -10.72
C GLU A 140 25.26 -29.37 -9.62
N ILE A 141 25.45 -29.93 -8.43
CA ILE A 141 24.61 -29.66 -7.26
C ILE A 141 24.73 -28.19 -6.83
N GLU A 142 25.96 -27.65 -6.73
CA GLU A 142 26.21 -26.26 -6.37
C GLU A 142 25.53 -25.29 -7.38
N SER A 143 25.63 -25.56 -8.68
CA SER A 143 24.96 -24.78 -9.72
C SER A 143 23.43 -24.84 -9.60
N SER A 144 22.88 -26.04 -9.33
CA SER A 144 21.45 -26.24 -9.13
C SER A 144 20.93 -25.47 -7.90
N ILE A 145 21.67 -25.51 -6.79
CA ILE A 145 21.33 -24.74 -5.58
C ILE A 145 21.29 -23.24 -5.89
N SER A 146 22.30 -22.70 -6.57
CA SER A 146 22.35 -21.28 -6.93
C SER A 146 21.19 -20.86 -7.83
N SER A 147 20.81 -21.69 -8.82
CA SER A 147 19.65 -21.41 -9.68
C SER A 147 18.32 -21.40 -8.92
N LEU A 148 18.14 -22.35 -7.99
CA LEU A 148 16.93 -22.44 -7.15
C LEU A 148 16.85 -21.28 -6.15
N GLU A 149 17.98 -20.81 -5.64
CA GLU A 149 18.03 -19.63 -4.77
C GLU A 149 17.64 -18.36 -5.53
N ALA A 150 18.16 -18.16 -6.74
CA ALA A 150 17.81 -17.02 -7.60
C ALA A 150 16.32 -17.05 -8.02
N GLU A 151 15.80 -18.24 -8.36
CA GLU A 151 14.39 -18.43 -8.69
C GLU A 151 13.50 -18.15 -7.47
N ARG A 152 13.89 -18.63 -6.28
CA ARG A 152 13.19 -18.35 -5.02
C ARG A 152 13.18 -16.86 -4.70
N GLU A 153 14.29 -16.16 -4.84
CA GLU A 153 14.37 -14.71 -4.57
C GLU A 153 13.47 -13.91 -5.53
N THR A 154 13.45 -14.29 -6.80
CA THR A 154 12.58 -13.70 -7.82
C THR A 154 11.10 -13.96 -7.51
N MET A 155 10.73 -15.20 -7.18
CA MET A 155 9.37 -15.57 -6.81
C MET A 155 8.89 -14.86 -5.54
N VAL A 156 9.75 -14.79 -4.50
CA VAL A 156 9.42 -14.12 -3.24
C VAL A 156 9.21 -12.63 -3.47
N SER A 157 10.09 -11.98 -4.24
CA SER A 157 9.99 -10.55 -4.54
C SER A 157 8.74 -10.21 -5.34
N LYS A 158 8.46 -10.96 -6.42
CA LYS A 158 7.28 -10.77 -7.26
C LYS A 158 5.98 -11.03 -6.49
N ARG A 159 5.93 -12.12 -5.72
CA ARG A 159 4.74 -12.47 -4.93
C ARG A 159 4.49 -11.49 -3.79
N TYR A 160 5.54 -10.97 -3.17
CA TYR A 160 5.44 -9.91 -2.16
C TYR A 160 4.90 -8.60 -2.77
N GLU A 161 5.38 -8.20 -3.95
CA GLU A 161 4.88 -7.01 -4.65
C GLU A 161 3.40 -7.17 -5.05
N GLU A 162 3.04 -8.30 -5.65
CA GLU A 162 1.65 -8.59 -6.05
C GLU A 162 0.69 -8.66 -4.85
N LEU A 163 1.09 -9.27 -3.73
CA LEU A 163 0.27 -9.35 -2.51
C LEU A 163 0.19 -8.02 -1.76
N SER A 164 1.24 -7.19 -1.80
CA SER A 164 1.27 -5.90 -1.08
C SER A 164 0.59 -4.77 -1.85
N LYS A 165 0.51 -4.84 -3.18
CA LYS A 165 -0.15 -3.82 -4.01
C LYS A 165 -1.61 -3.51 -3.63
N PRO A 166 -2.52 -4.50 -3.45
CA PRO A 166 -3.90 -4.20 -3.03
C PRO A 166 -3.96 -3.63 -1.62
N PHE A 167 -3.09 -4.07 -0.71
CA PHE A 167 -3.01 -3.53 0.65
C PHE A 167 -2.54 -2.06 0.66
N ARG A 168 -1.53 -1.73 -0.15
CA ARG A 168 -1.07 -0.33 -0.32
C ARG A 168 -2.17 0.55 -0.90
N ALA A 169 -2.88 0.07 -1.93
CA ALA A 169 -4.01 0.79 -2.51
C ALA A 169 -5.14 1.04 -1.48
N GLN A 170 -5.47 0.04 -0.66
CA GLN A 170 -6.46 0.17 0.42
C GLN A 170 -5.99 1.15 1.51
N MET A 171 -4.72 1.11 1.90
CA MET A 171 -4.17 2.04 2.89
C MET A 171 -4.11 3.47 2.37
N GLU A 172 -3.82 3.66 1.08
CA GLU A 172 -3.84 4.96 0.41
C GLU A 172 -5.28 5.50 0.31
N GLU A 173 -6.25 4.66 -0.05
CA GLU A 173 -7.67 5.02 -0.09
C GLU A 173 -8.21 5.38 1.31
N LEU A 174 -7.84 4.62 2.33
CA LEU A 174 -8.24 4.86 3.72
C LEU A 174 -7.60 6.14 4.27
N GLY A 175 -6.31 6.38 3.98
CA GLY A 175 -5.62 7.62 4.32
C GLY A 175 -6.22 8.83 3.60
N ASN A 176 -6.58 8.69 2.33
CA ASN A 176 -7.30 9.73 1.57
C ASN A 176 -8.68 10.02 2.18
N THR A 177 -9.40 8.98 2.59
CA THR A 177 -10.72 9.11 3.24
C THR A 177 -10.60 9.79 4.60
N GLU A 178 -9.64 9.39 5.44
CA GLU A 178 -9.38 10.02 6.73
C GLU A 178 -8.99 11.50 6.57
N PHE A 179 -8.12 11.80 5.61
CA PHE A 179 -7.74 13.17 5.28
C PHE A 179 -8.95 14.01 4.87
N GLN A 180 -9.79 13.49 3.95
CA GLN A 180 -11.02 14.15 3.52
C GLN A 180 -11.99 14.39 4.69
N LEU A 181 -12.15 13.39 5.57
CA LEU A 181 -13.00 13.51 6.75
C LEU A 181 -12.48 14.57 7.73
N LYS A 182 -11.18 14.58 7.98
CA LYS A 182 -10.52 15.58 8.85
C LYS A 182 -10.66 17.00 8.30
N GLU A 183 -10.51 17.17 6.99
CA GLU A 183 -10.76 18.45 6.33
C GLU A 183 -12.24 18.87 6.42
N LYS A 184 -13.18 17.97 6.11
CA LYS A 184 -14.62 18.23 6.27
C LYS A 184 -14.95 18.64 7.71
N TYR A 185 -14.41 17.94 8.71
CA TYR A 185 -14.60 18.25 10.12
C TYR A 185 -14.04 19.63 10.51
N LYS A 186 -12.83 19.96 10.04
CA LYS A 186 -12.22 21.28 10.27
C LYS A 186 -13.11 22.40 9.70
N LYS A 187 -13.54 22.27 8.44
CA LYS A 187 -14.45 23.22 7.79
C LYS A 187 -15.78 23.34 8.54
N TYR A 188 -16.36 22.21 8.96
CA TYR A 188 -17.60 22.21 9.73
C TYR A 188 -17.46 22.95 11.06
N SER A 189 -16.36 22.75 11.79
CA SER A 189 -16.05 23.45 13.04
C SER A 189 -15.88 24.97 12.83
N GLU A 190 -15.18 25.38 11.76
CA GLU A 190 -15.01 26.78 11.40
C GLU A 190 -16.35 27.46 11.07
N LEU A 191 -17.22 26.77 10.33
CA LEU A 191 -18.57 27.26 10.02
C LEU A 191 -19.45 27.35 11.27
N ALA A 192 -19.38 26.36 12.16
CA ALA A 192 -20.13 26.37 13.42
C ALA A 192 -19.70 27.54 14.34
N ASN A 193 -18.40 27.82 14.43
CA ASN A 193 -17.90 28.97 15.18
C ASN A 193 -18.34 30.29 14.55
N SER A 194 -18.31 30.38 13.22
CA SER A 194 -18.79 31.56 12.47
C SER A 194 -20.27 31.81 12.71
N LEU A 195 -21.09 30.75 12.74
CA LEU A 195 -22.53 30.85 13.01
C LEU A 195 -22.82 31.46 14.39
N THR A 196 -22.13 31.01 15.44
CA THR A 196 -22.27 31.57 16.79
C THR A 196 -21.85 33.05 16.81
N ASN A 197 -20.71 33.35 16.20
CA ASN A 197 -20.20 34.72 16.14
C ASN A 197 -21.15 35.67 15.40
N TYR A 198 -21.76 35.24 14.29
CA TYR A 198 -22.73 36.06 13.56
C TYR A 198 -23.97 36.39 14.39
N ALA A 199 -24.46 35.47 15.22
CA ALA A 199 -25.60 35.75 16.09
C ALA A 199 -25.25 36.80 17.17
N ASP A 200 -24.08 36.70 17.77
CA ASP A 200 -23.61 37.63 18.80
C ASP A 200 -23.36 39.03 18.23
N ILE A 201 -22.66 39.11 17.08
CA ILE A 201 -22.40 40.39 16.44
C ILE A 201 -23.71 41.01 15.92
N ALA A 202 -24.63 40.23 15.35
CA ALA A 202 -25.93 40.73 14.92
C ALA A 202 -26.68 41.43 16.06
N TYR A 203 -26.74 40.81 17.24
CA TYR A 203 -27.38 41.41 18.40
C TYR A 203 -26.72 42.73 18.79
N ASN A 204 -25.39 42.75 18.87
CA ASN A 204 -24.64 43.94 19.26
C ASN A 204 -24.80 45.09 18.25
N ASP A 205 -24.73 44.80 16.96
CA ASP A 205 -24.89 45.79 15.89
C ASP A 205 -26.32 46.35 15.84
N ILE A 206 -27.35 45.50 16.03
CA ILE A 206 -28.74 45.94 16.11
C ILE A 206 -28.94 46.89 17.30
N VAL A 207 -28.44 46.51 18.49
CA VAL A 207 -28.54 47.35 19.69
C VAL A 207 -27.78 48.66 19.51
N ALA A 208 -26.59 48.61 18.91
CA ALA A 208 -25.78 49.80 18.64
C ALA A 208 -26.51 50.77 17.69
N GLU A 209 -27.12 50.28 16.61
CA GLU A 209 -27.83 51.12 15.65
C GLU A 209 -29.19 51.62 16.19
N GLN A 210 -29.86 50.85 17.04
CA GLN A 210 -31.07 51.31 17.74
C GLN A 210 -30.78 52.45 18.73
N ASN A 211 -29.60 52.44 19.36
CA ASN A 211 -29.18 53.49 20.29
C ASN A 211 -28.56 54.71 19.58
N ARG A 212 -28.36 54.65 18.27
CA ARG A 212 -27.78 55.75 17.50
C ARG A 212 -28.83 56.85 17.27
N PRO A 213 -28.52 58.14 17.57
CA PRO A 213 -29.44 59.22 17.30
C PRO A 213 -29.73 59.36 15.80
N ALA A 214 -30.96 59.07 15.38
CA ALA A 214 -31.44 59.22 14.00
C ALA A 214 -32.96 59.36 13.96
N LEU A 215 -33.50 59.82 12.83
CA LEU A 215 -34.94 59.71 12.55
C LEU A 215 -35.35 58.24 12.59
N LEU A 216 -36.53 57.94 13.15
CA LEU A 216 -36.98 56.56 13.36
C LEU A 216 -36.99 55.75 12.05
N SER A 217 -37.44 56.35 10.94
CA SER A 217 -37.44 55.72 9.62
C SER A 217 -36.04 55.34 9.13
N VAL A 218 -35.05 56.21 9.38
CA VAL A 218 -33.65 55.97 9.01
C VAL A 218 -33.03 54.89 9.89
N SER A 219 -33.29 54.93 11.21
CA SER A 219 -32.82 53.91 12.16
C SER A 219 -33.42 52.54 11.82
N GLN A 220 -34.72 52.47 11.56
CA GLN A 220 -35.40 51.22 11.18
C GLN A 220 -34.85 50.64 9.87
N GLY A 221 -34.62 51.48 8.84
CA GLY A 221 -34.01 51.02 7.59
C GLY A 221 -32.61 50.44 7.79
N ARG A 222 -31.77 51.07 8.62
CA ARG A 222 -30.42 50.54 8.93
C ARG A 222 -30.48 49.24 9.73
N VAL A 223 -31.37 49.14 10.72
CA VAL A 223 -31.60 47.90 11.47
C VAL A 223 -32.08 46.77 10.55
N SER A 224 -32.97 47.07 9.60
CA SER A 224 -33.44 46.12 8.58
C SER A 224 -32.27 45.59 7.75
N ASN A 225 -31.39 46.48 7.27
CA ASN A 225 -30.20 46.08 6.50
C ASN A 225 -29.23 45.22 7.32
N ILE A 226 -29.02 45.55 8.61
CA ILE A 226 -28.19 44.74 9.51
C ILE A 226 -28.80 43.34 9.68
N LYS A 227 -30.11 43.25 9.94
CA LYS A 227 -30.82 41.96 10.08
C LYS A 227 -30.68 41.11 8.83
N GLU A 228 -30.85 41.69 7.65
CA GLU A 228 -30.73 41.00 6.37
C GLU A 228 -29.31 40.45 6.13
N ASP A 229 -28.28 41.27 6.37
CA ASP A 229 -26.88 40.86 6.20
C ASP A 229 -26.55 39.66 7.10
N TYR A 230 -26.90 39.74 8.39
CA TYR A 230 -26.65 38.63 9.31
C TYR A 230 -27.56 37.42 9.06
N ASN A 231 -28.83 37.61 8.70
CA ASN A 231 -29.72 36.51 8.29
C ASN A 231 -29.17 35.79 7.06
N THR A 232 -28.60 36.54 6.11
CA THR A 232 -27.93 35.95 4.95
C THR A 232 -26.72 35.14 5.38
N LYS A 233 -25.79 35.73 6.14
CA LYS A 233 -24.59 35.04 6.63
C LYS A 233 -24.94 33.75 7.38
N ILE A 234 -25.93 33.81 8.27
CA ILE A 234 -26.43 32.65 9.01
C ILE A 234 -27.01 31.59 8.07
N THR A 235 -27.84 32.00 7.11
CA THR A 235 -28.51 31.08 6.16
C THR A 235 -27.49 30.39 5.26
N LEU A 236 -26.57 31.14 4.68
CA LEU A 236 -25.53 30.61 3.81
C LEU A 236 -24.54 29.74 4.58
N THR A 237 -24.21 30.08 5.83
CA THR A 237 -23.38 29.23 6.70
C THR A 237 -24.07 27.89 6.97
N LYS A 238 -25.37 27.89 7.31
CA LYS A 238 -26.15 26.65 7.50
C LYS A 238 -26.26 25.83 6.20
N THR A 239 -26.37 26.52 5.06
CA THR A 239 -26.39 25.89 3.74
C THR A 239 -25.04 25.25 3.42
N ALA A 240 -23.92 25.93 3.70
CA ALA A 240 -22.58 25.39 3.55
C ALA A 240 -22.36 24.16 4.44
N MET A 241 -22.84 24.20 5.68
CA MET A 241 -22.81 23.03 6.57
C MET A 241 -23.62 21.86 6.02
N ALA A 242 -24.81 22.12 5.47
CA ALA A 242 -25.64 21.09 4.83
C ALA A 242 -24.98 20.49 3.58
N ALA A 243 -24.36 21.34 2.75
CA ALA A 243 -23.60 20.93 1.58
C ALA A 243 -22.37 20.07 1.96
N LEU A 244 -21.63 20.41 3.03
CA LEU A 244 -20.53 19.58 3.53
C LEU A 244 -20.98 18.17 3.97
N SER A 245 -22.21 18.07 4.47
CA SER A 245 -22.86 16.80 4.83
C SER A 245 -23.59 16.12 3.68
N ASP A 246 -23.47 16.63 2.45
CA ASP A 246 -24.12 16.13 1.24
C ASP A 246 -25.69 16.11 1.34
N ASP A 247 -26.26 16.94 2.22
CA ASP A 247 -27.72 17.10 2.42
C ASP A 247 -28.24 18.34 1.67
N ILE A 248 -28.32 18.22 0.35
CA ILE A 248 -28.74 19.30 -0.55
C ILE A 248 -30.18 19.75 -0.28
N ALA A 249 -31.06 18.83 0.13
CA ALA A 249 -32.46 19.13 0.44
C ALA A 249 -32.58 20.02 1.67
N LEU A 250 -31.79 19.73 2.71
CA LEU A 250 -31.70 20.59 3.89
C LEU A 250 -31.09 21.96 3.55
N GLY A 251 -30.07 22.00 2.69
CA GLY A 251 -29.50 23.25 2.16
C GLY A 251 -30.56 24.13 1.47
N ARG A 252 -31.36 23.57 0.56
CA ARG A 252 -32.48 24.27 -0.09
C ARG A 252 -33.48 24.81 0.94
N THR A 253 -33.82 23.99 1.94
CA THR A 253 -34.73 24.38 3.02
C THR A 253 -34.21 25.59 3.81
N PHE A 254 -32.90 25.67 4.06
CA PHE A 254 -32.32 26.83 4.73
C PHE A 254 -32.40 28.08 3.85
N ILE A 255 -32.04 27.99 2.57
CA ILE A 255 -32.15 29.11 1.63
C ILE A 255 -33.61 29.58 1.52
N ASP A 256 -34.56 28.67 1.35
CA ASP A 256 -36.00 29.00 1.30
C ASP A 256 -36.47 29.77 2.52
N ARG A 257 -36.08 29.32 3.72
CA ARG A 257 -36.42 29.99 4.97
C ARG A 257 -35.75 31.36 5.08
N GLY A 258 -34.50 31.49 4.64
CA GLY A 258 -33.78 32.76 4.62
C GLY A 258 -34.45 33.76 3.68
N ILE A 259 -34.75 33.35 2.44
CA ILE A 259 -35.47 34.17 1.45
C ILE A 259 -36.84 34.59 2.02
N SER A 260 -37.57 33.65 2.62
CA SER A 260 -38.89 33.94 3.21
C SER A 260 -38.80 34.96 4.35
N ALA A 261 -37.74 34.90 5.17
CA ALA A 261 -37.50 35.87 6.24
C ALA A 261 -37.19 37.27 5.69
N VAL A 262 -36.34 37.36 4.66
CA VAL A 262 -36.05 38.64 3.97
C VAL A 262 -37.31 39.22 3.34
N VAL A 263 -38.13 38.37 2.69
CA VAL A 263 -39.41 38.80 2.10
C VAL A 263 -40.37 39.33 3.17
N ALA A 264 -40.46 38.67 4.34
CA ALA A 264 -41.30 39.12 5.44
C ALA A 264 -40.83 40.48 5.99
N ASP A 265 -39.53 40.65 6.26
CA ASP A 265 -38.97 41.91 6.75
C ASP A 265 -39.21 43.07 5.76
N ARG A 266 -39.05 42.81 4.47
CA ARG A 266 -39.33 43.78 3.40
C ARG A 266 -40.80 44.12 3.28
N ASN A 267 -41.69 43.16 3.54
CA ASN A 267 -43.12 43.40 3.51
C ASN A 267 -43.56 44.26 4.70
N ASP A 268 -42.95 44.09 5.86
CA ASP A 268 -43.16 44.96 7.02
C ASP A 268 -42.64 46.39 6.74
N GLU A 269 -41.47 46.52 6.12
CA GLU A 269 -40.93 47.82 5.66
C GLU A 269 -41.88 48.49 4.66
N LEU A 270 -42.39 47.75 3.68
CA LEU A 270 -43.36 48.21 2.69
C LEU A 270 -44.65 48.72 3.37
N ASN A 271 -45.23 47.94 4.28
CA ASN A 271 -46.44 48.29 5.01
C ASN A 271 -46.25 49.56 5.86
N TYR A 272 -45.08 49.68 6.51
CA TYR A 272 -44.74 50.88 7.27
C TYR A 272 -44.63 52.12 6.38
N LEU A 273 -43.91 52.05 5.27
CA LEU A 273 -43.74 53.18 4.34
C LEU A 273 -45.09 53.63 3.75
N GLN A 274 -45.95 52.68 3.39
CA GLN A 274 -47.30 52.96 2.91
C GLN A 274 -48.16 53.64 3.98
N PHE A 275 -48.07 53.18 5.23
CA PHE A 275 -48.75 53.81 6.37
C PHE A 275 -48.27 55.26 6.58
N ILE A 276 -46.96 55.51 6.55
CA ILE A 276 -46.39 56.85 6.69
C ILE A 276 -46.86 57.77 5.56
N ASN A 277 -46.84 57.30 4.31
CA ASN A 277 -47.35 58.08 3.17
C ASN A 277 -48.85 58.39 3.32
N GLY A 278 -49.65 57.43 3.80
CA GLY A 278 -51.06 57.65 4.11
C GLY A 278 -51.30 58.72 5.19
N LEU A 279 -50.47 58.75 6.25
CA LEU A 279 -50.52 59.80 7.27
C LEU A 279 -50.11 61.17 6.72
N ILE A 280 -49.10 61.21 5.85
CA ILE A 280 -48.65 62.44 5.17
C ILE A 280 -49.80 63.03 4.35
N ASP A 281 -50.49 62.20 3.57
CA ASP A 281 -51.60 62.63 2.72
C ASP A 281 -52.76 63.23 3.53
N GLN A 282 -53.03 62.69 4.72
CA GLN A 282 -54.05 63.24 5.63
C GLN A 282 -53.63 64.58 6.26
N LYS A 283 -52.33 64.79 6.54
CA LYS A 283 -51.82 65.97 7.27
C LYS A 283 -51.40 67.14 6.37
N LEU A 284 -51.18 66.91 5.08
CA LEU A 284 -50.79 67.96 4.11
C LEU A 284 -51.83 69.08 3.98
N LEU A 285 -53.10 68.81 4.29
CA LEU A 285 -54.21 69.76 4.14
C LEU A 285 -54.11 70.99 5.07
N THR A 286 -53.35 70.92 6.17
CA THR A 286 -53.32 71.97 7.20
C THR A 286 -51.97 72.69 7.34
N LEU A 287 -51.04 72.49 6.40
CA LEU A 287 -49.65 72.98 6.51
C LEU A 287 -49.36 74.20 5.62
N THR A 288 -48.32 74.95 6.01
CA THR A 288 -47.75 76.04 5.19
C THR A 288 -46.99 75.47 4.00
N ASP A 289 -46.84 76.24 2.92
CA ASP A 289 -46.27 75.73 1.66
C ASP A 289 -44.81 75.24 1.80
N GLU A 290 -43.98 75.92 2.60
CA GLU A 290 -42.62 75.43 2.94
C GLU A 290 -42.62 74.05 3.62
N LYS A 291 -43.56 73.81 4.53
CA LYS A 291 -43.69 72.50 5.20
C LYS A 291 -44.26 71.44 4.28
N LYS A 292 -45.10 71.83 3.31
CA LYS A 292 -45.59 70.91 2.27
C LYS A 292 -44.45 70.42 1.39
N THR A 293 -43.53 71.30 0.97
CA THR A 293 -42.38 70.92 0.14
C THR A 293 -41.51 69.87 0.84
N ALA A 294 -41.07 70.12 2.07
CA ALA A 294 -40.24 69.16 2.81
C ALA A 294 -40.93 67.80 3.04
N ILE A 295 -42.26 67.80 3.21
CA ILE A 295 -43.04 66.56 3.35
C ILE A 295 -43.22 65.86 2.00
N SER A 296 -43.34 66.61 0.90
CA SER A 296 -43.37 66.05 -0.46
C SER A 296 -42.08 65.30 -0.76
N ASP A 297 -40.93 65.87 -0.43
CA ASP A 297 -39.62 65.22 -0.63
C ASP A 297 -39.53 63.89 0.14
N ILE A 298 -40.04 63.85 1.38
CA ILE A 298 -40.11 62.61 2.18
C ILE A 298 -41.04 61.59 1.51
N LYS A 299 -42.19 62.02 0.99
CA LYS A 299 -43.14 61.14 0.31
C LYS A 299 -42.54 60.54 -0.96
N GLU A 300 -41.87 61.36 -1.78
CA GLU A 300 -41.20 60.91 -3.00
C GLU A 300 -40.07 59.93 -2.68
N ALA A 301 -39.27 60.19 -1.65
CA ALA A 301 -38.24 59.26 -1.19
C ALA A 301 -38.84 57.92 -0.72
N ASN A 302 -39.94 57.96 0.05
CA ASN A 302 -40.65 56.75 0.47
C ASN A 302 -41.22 55.99 -0.75
N GLN A 303 -41.78 56.69 -1.74
CA GLN A 303 -42.36 56.09 -2.94
C GLN A 303 -41.30 55.40 -3.80
N SER A 304 -40.15 56.04 -3.99
CA SER A 304 -38.98 55.45 -4.65
C SER A 304 -38.51 54.17 -3.93
N ARG A 305 -38.52 54.16 -2.59
CA ARG A 305 -38.18 52.97 -1.79
C ARG A 305 -39.22 51.85 -1.93
N ILE A 306 -40.51 52.18 -1.94
CA ILE A 306 -41.60 51.24 -2.19
C ILE A 306 -41.42 50.54 -3.55
N GLU A 307 -41.17 51.29 -4.60
CA GLU A 307 -40.96 50.76 -5.96
C GLU A 307 -39.73 49.84 -6.02
N THR A 308 -38.66 50.23 -5.32
CA THR A 308 -37.45 49.39 -5.18
C THR A 308 -37.80 48.05 -4.53
N ILE A 309 -38.48 48.05 -3.37
CA ILE A 309 -38.87 46.81 -2.66
C ILE A 309 -39.78 45.93 -3.51
N GLN A 310 -40.74 46.51 -4.23
CA GLN A 310 -41.63 45.74 -5.12
C GLN A 310 -40.86 45.09 -6.28
N SER A 311 -39.87 45.79 -6.85
CA SER A 311 -39.00 45.22 -7.87
C SER A 311 -38.13 44.08 -7.33
N GLU A 312 -37.64 44.20 -6.09
CA GLU A 312 -36.89 43.16 -5.39
C GLU A 312 -37.73 41.88 -5.23
N PHE A 313 -39.00 41.99 -4.80
CA PHE A 313 -39.90 40.84 -4.68
C PHE A 313 -40.11 40.11 -5.99
N LYS A 314 -40.41 40.84 -7.06
CA LYS A 314 -40.62 40.25 -8.38
C LYS A 314 -39.36 39.50 -8.83
N ARG A 315 -38.19 40.10 -8.62
CA ARG A 315 -36.91 39.48 -8.97
C ARG A 315 -36.61 38.23 -8.15
N ILE A 316 -36.81 38.28 -6.84
CA ILE A 316 -36.60 37.13 -5.95
C ILE A 316 -37.46 35.95 -6.39
N ASP A 317 -38.70 36.19 -6.79
CA ASP A 317 -39.61 35.14 -7.26
C ASP A 317 -39.20 34.58 -8.64
N GLU A 318 -38.87 35.46 -9.60
CA GLU A 318 -38.46 35.08 -10.95
C GLU A 318 -37.10 34.34 -10.99
N GLU A 319 -36.17 34.68 -10.10
CA GLU A 319 -34.81 34.12 -10.07
C GLU A 319 -34.60 33.06 -8.98
N LYS A 320 -35.65 32.72 -8.21
CA LYS A 320 -35.55 31.89 -7.01
C LYS A 320 -34.71 30.62 -7.19
N THR A 321 -35.03 29.82 -8.21
CA THR A 321 -34.32 28.55 -8.46
C THR A 321 -32.85 28.78 -8.82
N LYS A 322 -32.55 29.78 -9.64
CA LYS A 322 -31.16 30.10 -10.05
C LYS A 322 -30.32 30.54 -8.86
N VAL A 323 -30.90 31.40 -8.01
CA VAL A 323 -30.26 31.84 -6.76
C VAL A 323 -30.02 30.67 -5.83
N GLN A 324 -31.02 29.78 -5.66
CA GLN A 324 -30.86 28.59 -4.81
C GLN A 324 -29.75 27.66 -5.28
N ASP A 325 -29.72 27.34 -6.57
CA ASP A 325 -28.73 26.43 -7.15
C ASP A 325 -27.32 27.04 -7.02
N PHE A 326 -27.18 28.33 -7.34
CA PHE A 326 -25.91 29.05 -7.19
C PHE A 326 -25.39 29.07 -5.76
N LEU A 327 -26.26 29.38 -4.79
CA LEU A 327 -25.89 29.45 -3.39
C LEU A 327 -25.57 28.08 -2.79
N LEU A 328 -26.19 27.00 -3.28
CA LEU A 328 -25.83 25.63 -2.86
C LEU A 328 -24.43 25.24 -3.31
N GLU A 329 -24.12 25.52 -4.58
CA GLU A 329 -22.81 25.21 -5.16
C GLU A 329 -21.69 26.06 -4.55
N ASN A 330 -21.99 27.30 -4.16
CA ASN A 330 -21.00 28.28 -3.74
C ASN A 330 -21.21 28.76 -2.30
N ALA A 331 -21.86 28.01 -1.41
CA ALA A 331 -22.34 28.52 -0.12
C ALA A 331 -21.24 29.18 0.74
N ASP A 332 -20.12 28.49 0.97
CA ASP A 332 -18.99 29.01 1.78
C ASP A 332 -18.35 30.25 1.12
N VAL A 333 -18.17 30.20 -0.20
CA VAL A 333 -17.59 31.31 -0.98
C VAL A 333 -18.53 32.52 -1.00
N SER A 334 -19.85 32.28 -1.10
CA SER A 334 -20.88 33.31 -1.15
C SER A 334 -20.94 34.13 0.15
N VAL A 335 -20.79 33.47 1.31
CA VAL A 335 -20.66 34.17 2.61
C VAL A 335 -19.47 35.11 2.58
N LYS A 336 -18.31 34.62 2.17
CA LYS A 336 -17.04 35.37 2.19
C LYS A 336 -17.01 36.48 1.14
N ALA A 337 -17.72 36.30 0.03
CA ALA A 337 -17.88 37.27 -1.04
C ALA A 337 -18.86 38.41 -0.68
N GLY A 338 -19.57 38.33 0.45
CA GLY A 338 -20.55 39.35 0.84
C GLY A 338 -21.83 39.31 0.00
N VAL A 339 -22.23 38.13 -0.46
CA VAL A 339 -23.53 37.91 -1.10
C VAL A 339 -24.64 38.06 -0.05
N ILE A 340 -25.68 38.82 -0.39
CA ILE A 340 -26.91 38.93 0.41
C ILE A 340 -28.07 38.21 -0.30
N LEU A 341 -29.07 37.70 0.44
CA LEU A 341 -30.16 36.90 -0.15
C LEU A 341 -31.09 37.69 -1.09
N SER A 342 -31.04 39.02 -1.03
CA SER A 342 -31.78 39.92 -1.93
C SER A 342 -30.99 40.33 -3.17
N ASP A 343 -29.69 40.00 -3.28
CA ASP A 343 -28.92 40.28 -4.49
C ASP A 343 -29.59 39.63 -5.71
N ASP A 344 -29.51 40.28 -6.87
CA ASP A 344 -29.85 39.60 -8.12
C ASP A 344 -28.78 38.57 -8.49
N TYR A 345 -29.16 37.58 -9.31
CA TYR A 345 -28.25 36.51 -9.70
C TYR A 345 -26.93 37.02 -10.30
N LYS A 346 -26.98 38.07 -11.13
CA LYS A 346 -25.78 38.63 -11.77
C LYS A 346 -24.85 39.25 -10.72
N THR A 347 -25.38 40.01 -9.77
CA THR A 347 -24.64 40.59 -8.65
C THR A 347 -24.00 39.51 -7.77
N MET A 348 -24.73 38.41 -7.48
CA MET A 348 -24.17 37.28 -6.75
C MET A 348 -22.96 36.67 -7.46
N VAL A 349 -23.09 36.40 -8.77
CA VAL A 349 -22.01 35.87 -9.62
C VAL A 349 -20.81 36.82 -9.64
N GLU A 350 -21.04 38.12 -9.81
CA GLU A 350 -19.98 39.13 -9.85
C GLU A 350 -19.21 39.20 -8.51
N LYS A 351 -19.92 39.19 -7.37
CA LYS A 351 -19.31 39.17 -6.04
C LYS A 351 -18.46 37.92 -5.83
N VAL A 352 -18.99 36.74 -6.14
CA VAL A 352 -18.26 35.47 -6.01
C VAL A 352 -17.05 35.42 -6.94
N SER A 353 -17.20 35.82 -8.21
CA SER A 353 -16.09 35.88 -9.17
C SER A 353 -14.99 36.85 -8.74
N THR A 354 -15.39 38.04 -8.25
CA THR A 354 -14.45 39.03 -7.70
C THR A 354 -13.73 38.49 -6.47
N PHE A 355 -14.44 37.78 -5.60
CA PHE A 355 -13.84 37.15 -4.43
C PHE A 355 -12.84 36.05 -4.82
N LEU A 356 -13.21 35.15 -5.73
CA LEU A 356 -12.36 34.04 -6.19
C LEU A 356 -11.11 34.52 -6.92
N SER A 357 -11.21 35.57 -7.73
CA SER A 357 -10.04 36.17 -8.40
C SER A 357 -9.04 36.78 -7.41
N LYS A 358 -9.52 37.34 -6.29
CA LYS A 358 -8.67 37.88 -5.22
C LYS A 358 -8.20 36.81 -4.23
N ASN A 359 -8.90 35.68 -4.16
CA ASN A 359 -8.68 34.62 -3.19
C ASN A 359 -8.67 33.24 -3.88
N PRO A 360 -7.67 32.97 -4.73
CA PRO A 360 -7.56 31.75 -5.53
C PRO A 360 -7.66 30.45 -4.71
N GLN A 361 -7.24 30.48 -3.43
CA GLN A 361 -7.32 29.34 -2.51
C GLN A 361 -8.74 28.80 -2.26
N TYR A 362 -9.78 29.55 -2.62
CA TYR A 362 -11.18 29.10 -2.53
C TYR A 362 -11.77 28.60 -3.85
N ASN A 363 -11.00 28.62 -4.94
CA ASN A 363 -11.44 28.10 -6.23
C ASN A 363 -11.36 26.55 -6.23
N PRO A 364 -12.47 25.81 -6.40
CA PRO A 364 -12.49 24.35 -6.33
C PRO A 364 -11.55 23.65 -7.32
N GLU A 365 -11.42 24.19 -8.54
CA GLU A 365 -10.51 23.65 -9.55
C GLU A 365 -9.06 23.78 -9.11
N GLN A 366 -8.71 24.97 -8.59
CA GLN A 366 -7.35 25.22 -8.10
C GLN A 366 -7.04 24.37 -6.86
N VAL A 367 -7.97 24.25 -5.92
CA VAL A 367 -7.82 23.39 -4.74
C VAL A 367 -7.60 21.93 -5.14
N SER A 368 -8.30 21.44 -6.18
CA SER A 368 -8.14 20.07 -6.67
C SER A 368 -6.74 19.83 -7.25
N ILE A 369 -6.26 20.77 -8.08
CA ILE A 369 -4.91 20.75 -8.64
C ILE A 369 -3.85 20.80 -7.53
N LEU A 370 -4.00 21.73 -6.57
CA LEU A 370 -3.08 21.88 -5.45
C LEU A 370 -3.06 20.63 -4.58
N LYS A 371 -4.21 20.01 -4.32
CA LYS A 371 -4.33 18.77 -3.55
C LYS A 371 -3.56 17.62 -4.22
N GLU A 372 -3.74 17.47 -5.52
CA GLU A 372 -3.01 16.47 -6.31
C GLU A 372 -1.50 16.70 -6.23
N TRP A 373 -1.04 17.94 -6.37
CA TRP A 373 0.39 18.25 -6.29
C TRP A 373 0.97 18.07 -4.89
N ILE A 374 0.24 18.43 -3.84
CA ILE A 374 0.65 18.22 -2.45
C ILE A 374 0.80 16.72 -2.16
N LEU A 375 -0.15 15.90 -2.65
CA LEU A 375 -0.13 14.44 -2.46
C LEU A 375 1.04 13.78 -3.21
N ASN A 376 1.21 14.15 -4.49
CA ASN A 376 2.20 13.52 -5.36
C ASN A 376 3.62 14.04 -5.14
N PHE A 377 3.77 15.28 -4.65
CA PHE A 377 5.06 15.97 -4.52
C PHE A 377 5.21 16.66 -3.15
N PRO A 378 5.23 15.89 -2.04
CA PRO A 378 5.25 16.45 -0.70
C PRO A 378 6.52 17.27 -0.40
N ASP A 379 7.62 17.04 -1.12
CA ASP A 379 8.87 17.81 -1.02
C ASP A 379 8.83 19.17 -1.69
N ALA A 380 7.76 19.50 -2.45
CA ALA A 380 7.61 20.78 -3.13
C ALA A 380 7.36 21.94 -2.16
N GLY A 381 6.88 21.68 -0.95
CA GLY A 381 6.47 22.73 0.00
C GLY A 381 5.27 23.56 -0.48
N ILE A 382 4.44 22.96 -1.34
CA ILE A 382 3.18 23.55 -1.82
C ILE A 382 2.18 23.56 -0.65
N SER A 383 1.44 24.65 -0.52
CA SER A 383 0.37 24.85 0.45
C SER A 383 -0.92 25.18 -0.27
N PHE A 384 -2.06 24.89 0.36
CA PHE A 384 -3.38 25.28 -0.15
C PHE A 384 -3.59 26.80 -0.25
N ASN A 385 -2.72 27.59 0.39
CA ASN A 385 -2.75 29.06 0.31
C ASN A 385 -1.93 29.61 -0.87
N ASP A 386 -1.18 28.78 -1.60
CA ASP A 386 -0.41 29.22 -2.76
C ASP A 386 -1.35 29.47 -3.96
N SER A 387 -1.08 30.50 -4.77
CA SER A 387 -1.68 30.59 -6.11
C SER A 387 -1.16 29.46 -6.99
N ILE A 388 -1.85 29.13 -8.09
CA ILE A 388 -1.38 28.11 -9.04
C ILE A 388 0.01 28.46 -9.57
N GLU A 389 0.30 29.72 -9.85
CA GLU A 389 1.62 30.16 -10.32
C GLU A 389 2.70 29.92 -9.25
N ILE A 390 2.44 30.27 -7.99
CA ILE A 390 3.37 30.04 -6.88
C ILE A 390 3.57 28.53 -6.68
N ALA A 391 2.49 27.76 -6.69
CA ALA A 391 2.53 26.31 -6.54
C ALA A 391 3.28 25.64 -7.70
N GLN A 392 3.11 26.10 -8.94
CA GLN A 392 3.90 25.64 -10.10
C GLN A 392 5.39 25.94 -9.91
N GLN A 393 5.74 27.15 -9.46
CA GLN A 393 7.15 27.48 -9.20
C GLN A 393 7.77 26.59 -8.10
N LYS A 394 7.00 26.26 -7.07
CA LYS A 394 7.40 25.33 -6.01
C LYS A 394 7.51 23.90 -6.53
N LEU A 395 6.55 23.45 -7.34
CA LEU A 395 6.53 22.15 -7.99
C LEU A 395 7.78 21.93 -8.85
N LEU A 396 8.18 22.94 -9.64
CA LEU A 396 9.41 22.88 -10.45
C LEU A 396 10.69 22.73 -9.62
N ARG A 397 10.66 23.09 -8.33
CA ARG A 397 11.79 22.90 -7.40
C ARG A 397 11.80 21.52 -6.74
N SER A 398 10.68 20.78 -6.74
CA SER A 398 10.58 19.44 -6.17
C SER A 398 11.48 18.43 -6.90
N ASN A 399 12.21 17.63 -6.14
CA ASN A 399 13.01 16.53 -6.65
C ASN A 399 12.11 15.36 -7.07
N SER A 400 11.01 15.13 -6.34
CA SER A 400 10.02 14.10 -6.70
C SER A 400 9.35 14.41 -8.04
N TYR A 401 9.00 15.69 -8.27
CA TYR A 401 8.45 16.13 -9.54
C TYR A 401 9.45 15.94 -10.69
N LYS A 402 10.70 16.39 -10.52
CA LYS A 402 11.76 16.18 -11.52
C LYS A 402 11.95 14.70 -11.86
N LYS A 403 11.96 13.81 -10.87
CA LYS A 403 12.03 12.35 -11.08
C LYS A 403 10.80 11.80 -11.81
N SER A 404 9.61 12.31 -11.54
CA SER A 404 8.38 11.89 -12.23
C SER A 404 8.38 12.29 -13.71
N GLN A 405 8.92 13.48 -14.04
CA GLN A 405 9.08 13.93 -15.43
C GLN A 405 10.05 13.02 -16.20
N ILE A 406 11.11 12.54 -15.54
CA ILE A 406 12.06 11.59 -16.13
C ILE A 406 11.40 10.23 -16.38
N LYS A 407 10.51 9.76 -15.49
CA LYS A 407 9.77 8.50 -15.67
C LYS A 407 8.60 8.59 -16.66
N GLY A 408 7.99 9.77 -16.80
CA GLY A 408 6.84 10.02 -17.69
C GLY A 408 7.21 10.26 -19.16
N SER A 409 8.47 10.56 -19.47
CA SER A 409 9.00 10.68 -20.83
C SER A 409 9.22 9.32 -21.52
N GLY A 410 8.31 8.38 -21.29
CA GLY A 410 8.32 7.01 -21.85
C GLY A 410 7.84 6.89 -23.29
N SER A 411 7.94 7.94 -24.12
CA SER A 411 7.63 7.85 -25.55
C SER A 411 8.69 8.42 -26.49
N ASN A 412 9.81 8.92 -25.96
CA ASN A 412 11.03 8.98 -26.73
C ASN A 412 12.04 8.12 -25.99
N LYS A 413 12.18 6.88 -26.47
CA LYS A 413 13.39 6.09 -26.31
C LYS A 413 14.53 6.98 -26.83
N GLU A 414 15.12 7.81 -25.96
CA GLU A 414 16.55 8.06 -26.10
C GLU A 414 17.12 6.66 -26.07
N THR A 415 17.61 6.22 -27.24
CA THR A 415 18.36 5.00 -27.36
C THR A 415 19.43 5.09 -26.29
N ILE A 416 19.23 4.41 -25.16
CA ILE A 416 20.28 4.25 -24.16
C ILE A 416 21.36 3.55 -24.96
N THR A 417 22.34 4.34 -25.35
CA THR A 417 23.44 3.81 -26.13
C THR A 417 24.17 2.86 -25.20
N PHE A 418 24.69 1.79 -25.78
CA PHE A 418 25.58 0.87 -25.08
C PHE A 418 26.65 1.62 -24.27
N GLN A 419 27.18 2.70 -24.84
CA GLN A 419 28.18 3.56 -24.22
C GLN A 419 27.66 4.30 -22.98
N SER A 420 26.49 4.94 -23.03
CA SER A 420 25.94 5.67 -21.89
C SER A 420 25.58 4.77 -20.72
N ALA A 421 25.03 3.58 -20.98
CA ALA A 421 24.76 2.61 -19.91
C ALA A 421 26.06 2.04 -19.30
N MET A 422 27.12 1.92 -20.11
CA MET A 422 28.42 1.47 -19.62
C MET A 422 29.07 2.52 -18.71
N GLU A 423 28.95 3.80 -19.06
CA GLU A 423 29.39 4.94 -18.26
C GLU A 423 28.62 5.03 -16.93
N ASP A 424 27.30 4.85 -16.95
CA ASP A 424 26.46 4.81 -15.74
C ASP A 424 26.85 3.63 -14.82
N THR A 425 27.08 2.46 -15.41
CA THR A 425 27.53 1.27 -14.67
C THR A 425 28.91 1.51 -14.05
N ALA A 426 29.83 2.10 -14.80
CA ALA A 426 31.16 2.47 -14.30
C ALA A 426 31.06 3.52 -13.16
N GLN A 427 30.20 4.53 -13.29
CA GLN A 427 30.00 5.56 -12.27
C GLN A 427 29.41 4.99 -10.98
N TYR A 428 28.43 4.07 -11.09
CA TYR A 428 27.90 3.32 -9.95
C TYR A 428 28.99 2.54 -9.21
N LEU A 429 29.87 1.87 -9.95
CA LEU A 429 30.98 1.10 -9.38
C LEU A 429 32.06 2.00 -8.75
N ILE A 430 32.33 3.18 -9.32
CA ILE A 430 33.20 4.21 -8.71
C ILE A 430 32.62 4.69 -7.38
N ASP A 431 31.30 4.93 -7.32
CA ASP A 431 30.62 5.37 -6.12
C ASP A 431 30.65 4.31 -5.02
N LEU A 432 30.47 3.04 -5.37
CA LEU A 432 30.66 1.93 -4.43
C LEU A 432 32.10 1.85 -3.93
N ARG A 433 33.10 2.04 -4.81
CA ARG A 433 34.52 2.06 -4.44
C ARG A 433 34.83 3.20 -3.47
N ARG A 434 34.38 4.43 -3.78
CA ARG A 434 34.55 5.61 -2.91
C ARG A 434 33.92 5.44 -1.54
N LYS A 435 32.81 4.70 -1.46
CA LYS A 435 32.10 4.38 -0.20
C LYS A 435 32.70 3.17 0.54
N GLY A 436 33.75 2.53 0.01
CA GLY A 436 34.33 1.31 0.58
C GLY A 436 33.40 0.10 0.54
N LYS A 437 32.41 0.11 -0.37
CA LYS A 437 31.36 -0.92 -0.51
C LYS A 437 31.50 -1.76 -1.78
N LEU A 438 32.50 -1.49 -2.61
CA LEU A 438 32.78 -2.30 -3.78
C LEU A 438 33.42 -3.61 -3.34
N THR A 439 32.76 -4.72 -3.65
CA THR A 439 33.23 -6.09 -3.42
C THR A 439 33.27 -6.80 -4.77
N ASP A 440 34.01 -7.90 -4.88
CA ASP A 440 34.04 -8.70 -6.11
C ASP A 440 32.64 -9.17 -6.53
N LEU A 441 31.80 -9.47 -5.53
CA LEU A 441 30.40 -9.84 -5.74
C LEU A 441 29.59 -8.67 -6.34
N SER A 442 29.62 -7.48 -5.73
CA SER A 442 28.86 -6.33 -6.24
C SER A 442 29.35 -5.82 -7.59
N TYR A 443 30.66 -5.97 -7.86
CA TYR A 443 31.23 -5.75 -9.18
C TYR A 443 30.69 -6.76 -10.21
N SER A 444 30.79 -8.05 -9.93
CA SER A 444 30.32 -9.10 -10.87
C SER A 444 28.82 -9.01 -11.16
N GLN A 445 28.01 -8.67 -10.15
CA GLN A 445 26.56 -8.50 -10.28
C GLN A 445 26.22 -7.32 -11.17
N ALA A 446 26.90 -6.18 -11.01
CA ALA A 446 26.69 -5.01 -11.86
C ALA A 446 27.07 -5.29 -13.32
N ILE A 447 28.18 -6.00 -13.56
CA ILE A 447 28.59 -6.40 -14.90
C ILE A 447 27.58 -7.37 -15.52
N SER A 448 27.11 -8.38 -14.77
CA SER A 448 26.10 -9.33 -15.26
C SER A 448 24.78 -8.65 -15.58
N ALA A 449 24.34 -7.69 -14.75
CA ALA A 449 23.14 -6.91 -15.00
C ALA A 449 23.28 -6.09 -16.29
N PHE A 450 24.39 -5.36 -16.46
CA PHE A 450 24.66 -4.61 -17.68
C PHE A 450 24.69 -5.52 -18.92
N MET A 451 25.37 -6.67 -18.85
CA MET A 451 25.41 -7.61 -19.97
C MET A 451 24.03 -8.18 -20.33
N SER A 452 23.22 -8.49 -19.31
CA SER A 452 21.85 -8.96 -19.49
C SER A 452 20.95 -7.91 -20.14
N ASP A 453 21.13 -6.62 -19.81
CA ASP A 453 20.30 -5.53 -20.36
C ASP A 453 20.56 -5.27 -21.84
N PHE A 454 21.70 -5.72 -22.37
CA PHE A 454 22.13 -5.52 -23.76
C PHE A 454 22.30 -6.82 -24.56
N ASP A 455 21.80 -7.95 -24.04
CA ASP A 455 21.92 -9.28 -24.66
C ASP A 455 23.38 -9.64 -25.04
N ILE A 456 24.35 -9.22 -24.21
CA ILE A 456 25.77 -9.49 -24.45
C ILE A 456 26.09 -10.93 -24.00
N PRO A 457 26.63 -11.79 -24.89
CA PRO A 457 26.98 -13.15 -24.51
C PRO A 457 28.13 -13.17 -23.49
N GLU A 458 28.10 -14.18 -22.61
CA GLU A 458 29.07 -14.35 -21.51
C GLU A 458 30.53 -14.35 -21.98
N GLU A 459 30.79 -14.87 -23.18
CA GLU A 459 32.10 -14.87 -23.84
C GLU A 459 32.72 -13.48 -23.99
N GLN A 460 31.88 -12.43 -24.06
CA GLN A 460 32.30 -11.03 -24.18
C GLN A 460 32.45 -10.33 -22.82
N ARG A 461 32.21 -11.02 -21.69
CA ARG A 461 32.34 -10.43 -20.34
C ARG A 461 33.70 -9.78 -20.12
N GLY A 462 34.78 -10.43 -20.55
CA GLY A 462 36.14 -9.91 -20.39
C GLY A 462 36.33 -8.56 -21.10
N ALA A 463 35.72 -8.36 -22.27
CA ALA A 463 35.77 -7.11 -23.01
C ALA A 463 34.97 -6.00 -22.32
N VAL A 464 33.75 -6.32 -21.86
CA VAL A 464 32.89 -5.40 -21.11
C VAL A 464 33.55 -4.97 -19.79
N GLN A 465 34.11 -5.92 -19.04
CA GLN A 465 34.86 -5.64 -17.82
C GLN A 465 36.08 -4.77 -18.08
N SER A 466 36.82 -5.02 -19.17
CA SER A 466 37.96 -4.20 -19.54
C SER A 466 37.54 -2.76 -19.86
N GLN A 467 36.48 -2.56 -20.63
CA GLN A 467 35.98 -1.23 -20.98
C GLN A 467 35.45 -0.46 -19.75
N ILE A 468 34.67 -1.11 -18.90
CA ILE A 468 34.19 -0.51 -17.64
C ILE A 468 35.37 -0.17 -16.73
N ASN A 469 36.35 -1.08 -16.59
CA ASN A 469 37.56 -0.81 -15.81
C ASN A 469 38.36 0.37 -16.37
N ASN A 470 38.45 0.50 -17.70
CA ASN A 470 39.14 1.63 -18.33
C ASN A 470 38.41 2.96 -18.04
N ILE A 471 37.07 2.99 -18.03
CA ILE A 471 36.28 4.17 -17.64
C ILE A 471 36.50 4.48 -16.14
N MET A 472 36.48 3.45 -15.28
CA MET A 472 36.74 3.59 -13.85
C MET A 472 38.15 4.10 -13.53
N GLN A 473 39.15 3.69 -14.32
CA GLN A 473 40.55 4.12 -14.19
C GLN A 473 40.79 5.50 -14.80
N GLY A 474 40.17 5.83 -15.94
CA GLY A 474 40.24 7.17 -16.56
C GLY A 474 39.65 8.27 -15.67
N SER A 475 38.79 7.89 -14.72
CA SER A 475 38.15 8.79 -13.75
C SER A 475 38.92 8.91 -12.42
N ALA A 476 40.03 8.17 -12.27
CA ALA A 476 40.80 8.09 -11.03
C ALA A 476 42.31 8.23 -11.30
N THR A 477 42.93 9.26 -10.72
CA THR A 477 44.40 9.39 -10.64
C THR A 477 45.00 8.10 -10.03
N PRO A 478 46.11 7.54 -10.57
CA PRO A 478 46.42 6.12 -10.36
C PRO A 478 47.00 5.83 -8.96
N GLN A 479 46.53 4.73 -8.35
CA GLN A 479 47.34 3.92 -7.43
C GLN A 479 47.40 2.48 -7.99
N GLN A 480 48.63 2.03 -8.28
CA GLN A 480 48.95 0.69 -8.80
C GLN A 480 48.77 -0.38 -7.73
N ILE A 481 48.11 -1.51 -8.05
CA ILE A 481 48.42 -2.84 -7.52
C ILE A 481 48.22 -3.88 -8.64
N GLU A 482 49.09 -4.88 -8.63
CA GLU A 482 49.48 -5.82 -9.69
C GLU A 482 48.49 -6.95 -10.01
N SER A 483 48.64 -7.41 -11.25
CA SER A 483 48.11 -8.57 -11.99
C SER A 483 48.09 -9.91 -11.22
N ASP A 484 47.08 -10.76 -11.48
CA ASP A 484 47.37 -12.08 -12.10
C ASP A 484 46.18 -12.84 -12.70
N ASN A 485 46.56 -13.63 -13.70
CA ASN A 485 45.83 -14.20 -14.83
C ASN A 485 44.81 -15.33 -14.55
N ASN A 486 43.78 -15.37 -15.39
CA ASN A 486 42.90 -16.51 -15.68
C ASN A 486 43.55 -17.44 -16.73
N PRO A 487 43.14 -18.73 -16.87
CA PRO A 487 42.43 -19.06 -18.11
C PRO A 487 41.36 -20.18 -18.06
N THR A 488 40.41 -20.03 -19.02
CA THR A 488 39.72 -21.04 -19.87
C THR A 488 38.44 -21.78 -19.41
N SER A 489 37.33 -21.25 -19.95
CA SER A 489 36.16 -21.83 -20.64
C SER A 489 36.17 -23.31 -21.07
N ASP A 490 35.01 -23.99 -20.95
CA ASP A 490 34.18 -24.44 -22.08
C ASP A 490 33.03 -25.35 -21.59
N PHE A 491 31.77 -25.04 -21.95
CA PHE A 491 30.74 -26.01 -22.43
C PHE A 491 29.44 -25.28 -22.80
N ILE A 492 28.94 -25.57 -24.01
CA ILE A 492 27.65 -25.14 -24.61
C ILE A 492 26.63 -26.29 -24.44
N VAL A 493 25.33 -25.97 -24.64
CA VAL A 493 24.15 -26.82 -25.02
C VAL A 493 23.12 -26.90 -23.86
N ASP A 494 21.78 -26.75 -24.01
CA ASP A 494 20.81 -26.36 -25.04
C ASP A 494 19.42 -26.35 -24.34
N TYR A 495 18.44 -25.60 -24.85
CA TYR A 495 17.15 -25.31 -24.23
C TYR A 495 16.03 -26.33 -24.56
N GLY A 496 15.13 -26.58 -23.60
CA GLY A 496 13.94 -27.43 -23.80
C GLY A 496 12.69 -27.01 -23.01
N SER A 497 11.86 -26.17 -23.64
CA SER A 497 10.38 -26.11 -23.66
C SER A 497 9.47 -26.42 -22.43
N SER A 498 8.67 -25.38 -22.07
CA SER A 498 7.20 -25.29 -21.86
C SER A 498 6.40 -26.23 -20.93
N ILE A 499 5.41 -25.69 -20.18
CA ILE A 499 3.94 -25.97 -20.27
C ILE A 499 3.11 -25.10 -19.27
N ALA A 500 2.11 -24.40 -19.86
CA ALA A 500 0.73 -24.00 -19.47
C ALA A 500 0.27 -23.52 -18.05
N PRO A 501 -0.77 -22.64 -17.99
CA PRO A 501 -1.24 -21.96 -16.77
C PRO A 501 -2.49 -22.60 -16.13
N VAL A 502 -2.71 -22.32 -14.84
CA VAL A 502 -3.94 -22.66 -14.10
C VAL A 502 -4.67 -21.38 -13.70
N ASN A 503 -5.92 -21.25 -14.16
CA ASN A 503 -6.91 -20.29 -13.70
C ASN A 503 -7.43 -20.70 -12.32
N ASP A 504 -7.61 -19.75 -11.41
CA ASP A 504 -8.60 -19.92 -10.34
C ASP A 504 -9.24 -18.59 -9.93
N ARG A 505 -10.59 -18.58 -9.87
CA ARG A 505 -11.44 -17.44 -9.48
C ARG A 505 -11.93 -17.67 -8.05
N GLY A 506 -11.56 -16.79 -7.13
CA GLY A 506 -12.08 -16.76 -5.76
C GLY A 506 -12.88 -15.50 -5.47
N TYR A 507 -14.18 -15.65 -5.22
CA TYR A 507 -15.05 -14.63 -4.63
C TYR A 507 -14.73 -14.43 -3.14
N PHE A 508 -14.64 -13.18 -2.68
CA PHE A 508 -14.60 -12.84 -1.25
C PHE A 508 -15.78 -11.96 -0.85
N LYS A 509 -16.41 -12.36 0.26
CA LYS A 509 -17.45 -11.64 1.02
C LYS A 509 -16.81 -10.50 1.81
N GLU A 510 -17.46 -9.35 1.80
CA GLU A 510 -17.17 -8.23 2.70
C GLU A 510 -17.82 -8.44 4.07
N GLU A 511 -17.01 -8.42 5.13
CA GLU A 511 -17.47 -8.20 6.51
C GLU A 511 -17.05 -6.79 6.94
N GLY A 512 -18.03 -6.00 7.39
CA GLY A 512 -17.85 -4.60 7.75
C GLY A 512 -17.54 -4.40 9.23
N GLY A 513 -17.06 -3.19 9.54
CA GLY A 513 -17.16 -2.65 10.90
C GLY A 513 -16.22 -1.49 11.21
N PHE A 514 -16.63 -0.25 10.96
CA PHE A 514 -16.04 0.93 11.64
C PHE A 514 -17.02 2.12 11.87
N GLY A 515 -18.32 1.97 11.60
CA GLY A 515 -19.28 3.10 11.66
C GLY A 515 -19.86 3.46 13.03
N ASN A 516 -19.45 2.83 14.14
CA ASN A 516 -20.25 2.83 15.37
C ASN A 516 -19.79 3.77 16.50
N VAL A 517 -18.74 4.58 16.30
CA VAL A 517 -18.17 5.40 17.39
C VAL A 517 -18.51 6.90 17.28
N PHE A 518 -18.78 7.44 16.09
CA PHE A 518 -19.00 8.88 15.90
C PHE A 518 -20.44 9.38 16.15
N GLY A 519 -21.45 8.52 16.05
CA GLY A 519 -22.87 8.94 16.16
C GLY A 519 -23.32 9.34 17.57
N ARG A 520 -22.62 8.94 18.63
CA ARG A 520 -23.03 9.19 20.02
C ARG A 520 -22.71 10.60 20.54
N PHE A 521 -21.82 11.34 19.87
CA PHE A 521 -21.34 12.64 20.39
C PHE A 521 -22.15 13.85 19.89
N LEU A 522 -22.93 13.70 18.81
CA LEU A 522 -23.56 14.84 18.12
C LEU A 522 -25.09 14.87 18.18
N GLY A 523 -25.75 13.96 18.90
CA GLY A 523 -27.22 13.85 18.86
C GLY A 523 -27.79 13.59 17.45
N LEU A 524 -26.93 13.15 16.52
CA LEU A 524 -27.32 12.82 15.15
C LEU A 524 -28.04 11.47 15.15
N LYS A 525 -29.22 11.50 14.54
CA LYS A 525 -30.18 10.39 14.42
C LYS A 525 -29.46 9.12 13.97
N ASP A 526 -29.60 8.01 14.70
CA ASP A 526 -29.15 6.72 14.20
C ASP A 526 -30.03 6.33 13.01
N SER A 527 -29.52 6.54 11.79
CA SER A 527 -30.23 6.31 10.53
C SER A 527 -30.80 4.89 10.43
N ARG A 528 -30.25 3.94 11.19
CA ARG A 528 -30.73 2.58 11.29
C ARG A 528 -32.05 2.46 12.06
N VAL A 529 -32.28 3.27 13.11
CA VAL A 529 -33.55 3.27 13.85
C VAL A 529 -34.67 3.82 12.99
N SER A 530 -34.40 4.89 12.22
CA SER A 530 -35.36 5.44 11.26
C SER A 530 -35.72 4.45 10.15
N ARG A 531 -34.74 3.68 9.64
CA ARG A 531 -35.02 2.59 8.70
C ARG A 531 -35.87 1.50 9.33
N LEU A 532 -35.53 1.03 10.53
CA LEU A 532 -36.32 0.02 11.23
C LEU A 532 -37.76 0.50 11.53
N ALA A 533 -37.95 1.78 11.85
CA ALA A 533 -39.28 2.36 12.05
C ALA A 533 -40.10 2.39 10.74
N ASN A 534 -39.44 2.64 9.60
CA ASN A 534 -40.10 2.60 8.29
C ASN A 534 -40.39 1.18 7.80
N ASP A 535 -39.45 0.24 8.02
CA ASP A 535 -39.58 -1.16 7.61
C ASP A 535 -40.61 -1.90 8.48
N TYR A 536 -40.81 -1.46 9.72
CA TYR A 536 -41.74 -2.06 10.68
C TYR A 536 -42.63 -1.00 11.37
N PRO A 537 -43.55 -0.34 10.64
CA PRO A 537 -44.33 0.79 11.16
C PRO A 537 -45.25 0.40 12.33
N ASN A 538 -45.64 -0.88 12.41
CA ASN A 538 -46.48 -1.40 13.49
C ASN A 538 -45.68 -1.86 14.73
N ALA A 539 -44.35 -1.76 14.71
CA ALA A 539 -43.50 -2.24 15.80
C ALA A 539 -43.40 -1.27 17.00
N GLY A 540 -44.06 -0.11 16.95
CA GLY A 540 -44.00 0.90 18.02
C GLY A 540 -42.58 1.42 18.29
N ILE A 541 -41.76 1.47 17.22
CA ILE A 541 -40.41 2.02 17.25
C ILE A 541 -40.53 3.54 17.24
N THR A 542 -39.96 4.18 18.23
CA THR A 542 -39.97 5.64 18.38
C THR A 542 -38.57 6.19 18.23
N ASN A 543 -38.50 7.50 17.98
CA ASN A 543 -37.24 8.23 17.83
C ASN A 543 -36.39 8.26 19.12
N LYS A 544 -36.92 7.72 20.23
CA LYS A 544 -36.23 7.56 21.51
C LYS A 544 -35.60 6.17 21.69
N ASP A 545 -35.91 5.21 20.81
CA ASP A 545 -35.36 3.86 20.89
C ASP A 545 -33.91 3.82 20.40
N THR A 546 -33.06 3.09 21.14
CA THR A 546 -31.75 2.69 20.60
C THR A 546 -31.94 1.62 19.52
N TYR A 547 -30.98 1.47 18.59
CA TYR A 547 -31.02 0.41 17.58
C TYR A 547 -31.28 -0.98 18.19
N GLN A 548 -30.67 -1.27 19.33
CA GLN A 548 -30.87 -2.55 20.01
C GLN A 548 -32.24 -2.68 20.69
N SER A 549 -32.79 -1.58 21.22
CA SER A 549 -34.18 -1.54 21.71
C SER A 549 -35.18 -1.80 20.57
N ALA A 550 -34.97 -1.17 19.41
CA ALA A 550 -35.80 -1.34 18.22
C ALA A 550 -35.75 -2.80 17.70
N LEU A 551 -34.56 -3.40 17.60
CA LEU A 551 -34.41 -4.82 17.23
C LEU A 551 -35.09 -5.76 18.23
N ASN A 552 -34.99 -5.49 19.52
CA ASN A 552 -35.65 -6.31 20.54
C ASN A 552 -37.18 -6.24 20.43
N LYS A 553 -37.76 -5.05 20.18
CA LYS A 553 -39.19 -4.89 19.90
C LYS A 553 -39.64 -5.67 18.67
N ILE A 554 -38.89 -5.58 17.56
CA ILE A 554 -39.16 -6.35 16.33
C ILE A 554 -39.14 -7.85 16.61
N ASN A 555 -38.09 -8.33 17.29
CA ASN A 555 -37.95 -9.76 17.61
C ASN A 555 -39.03 -10.26 18.56
N GLN A 556 -39.46 -9.44 19.52
CA GLN A 556 -40.56 -9.79 20.43
C GLN A 556 -41.88 -9.93 19.66
N LEU A 557 -42.17 -9.03 18.72
CA LEU A 557 -43.38 -9.09 17.90
C LEU A 557 -43.36 -10.24 16.88
N LYS A 558 -42.18 -10.57 16.32
CA LYS A 558 -42.01 -11.78 15.50
C LYS A 558 -42.27 -13.05 16.29
N ARG A 559 -41.76 -13.13 17.53
CA ARG A 559 -42.01 -14.28 18.42
C ARG A 559 -43.47 -14.39 18.85
N SER A 560 -44.17 -13.27 18.99
CA SER A 560 -45.60 -13.26 19.35
C SER A 560 -46.54 -13.43 18.14
N GLY A 561 -46.00 -13.61 16.92
CA GLY A 561 -46.79 -13.74 15.69
C GLY A 561 -47.47 -12.45 15.22
N ASN A 562 -47.17 -11.31 15.84
CA ASN A 562 -47.78 -10.01 15.54
C ASN A 562 -47.01 -9.23 14.46
N LEU A 563 -45.89 -9.77 13.98
CA LEU A 563 -45.07 -9.22 12.91
C LEU A 563 -44.60 -10.39 12.06
N ARG A 564 -44.82 -10.34 10.75
CA ARG A 564 -44.36 -11.36 9.80
C ARG A 564 -42.89 -11.18 9.43
#